data_AF-A0A6G3MLL8-F1
#
_entry.id   AF-A0A6G3MLL8-F1
#
_cell.length_a   1.000
_cell.length_b   1.000
_cell.length_c   1.000
_cell.angle_alpha   90.00
_cell.angle_beta   90.00
_cell.angle_gamma   90.00
#
_symmetry.space_group_name_H-M   'P 1'
#
loop_
_entity.id
_entity.type
_entity.pdbx_description
1 polymer ?
#
loop_
_entity_poly.entity_id
_entity_poly.type
_entity_poly.pdbx_seq_one_letter_code
_entity_poly.pdbx_strand_id
1 'polypeptide(L)'
;ETISKISNMCVSVISLSSEMFLLKYIASNTYGTHFVCTDEHHLRECLSFHLNFPQQFDKNKKYENQATLIRMGFPAHSITQWPTFCACHFDQSNIGFFCPQCNSKYCSLPTECSVCGLLLVLAPHLARSYQRFFPLNSFKEMINDNYICRACGYSIYESHVYQCQCCKNIFC
;
A
#
# COMPACT_ATOMS: atom_id res chain seq x y z
N GLU A 1 -31.99 7.56 9.79
CA GLU A 1 -31.35 8.33 10.89
C GLU A 1 -30.03 7.74 11.41
N THR A 2 -29.75 6.43 11.25
CA THR A 2 -28.52 5.82 11.82
C THR A 2 -27.26 6.02 10.95
N ILE A 3 -27.38 6.08 9.62
CA ILE A 3 -26.22 6.15 8.70
C ILE A 3 -25.58 7.56 8.65
N SER A 4 -26.34 8.61 8.96
CA SER A 4 -25.81 9.99 9.04
C SER A 4 -24.81 10.20 10.17
N LYS A 5 -24.68 9.24 11.10
CA LYS A 5 -23.67 9.26 12.18
C LYS A 5 -22.30 8.74 11.75
N ILE A 6 -22.20 8.09 10.58
CA ILE A 6 -20.92 7.61 10.03
C ILE A 6 -20.28 8.76 9.27
N SER A 7 -19.87 9.81 9.99
CA SER A 7 -19.13 10.91 9.40
C SER A 7 -17.67 10.48 9.20
N ASN A 8 -17.18 10.58 7.96
CA ASN A 8 -15.75 10.41 7.61
C ASN A 8 -15.19 8.98 7.66
N MET A 9 -16.02 7.96 7.40
CA MET A 9 -15.56 6.58 7.16
C MET A 9 -16.06 6.07 5.82
N CYS A 10 -15.19 5.36 5.10
CA CYS A 10 -15.54 4.62 3.89
C CYS A 10 -15.66 3.13 4.23
N VAL A 11 -16.81 2.53 3.91
CA VAL A 11 -17.09 1.12 4.18
C VAL A 11 -17.24 0.39 2.85
N SER A 12 -16.30 -0.50 2.55
CA SER A 12 -16.41 -1.42 1.41
C SER A 12 -16.75 -2.83 1.91
N VAL A 13 -17.61 -3.53 1.17
CA VAL A 13 -18.17 -4.81 1.59
C VAL A 13 -18.05 -5.84 0.47
N ILE A 14 -17.53 -7.01 0.79
CA ILE A 14 -17.47 -8.16 -0.10
C ILE A 14 -18.47 -9.20 0.42
N SER A 15 -19.52 -9.50 -0.35
CA SER A 15 -20.54 -10.50 -0.02
C SER A 15 -20.27 -11.80 -0.77
N LEU A 16 -20.52 -12.94 -0.12
CA LEU A 16 -20.39 -14.26 -0.73
C LEU A 16 -21.74 -14.69 -1.31
N SER A 17 -21.76 -15.09 -2.59
CA SER A 17 -22.87 -15.73 -3.32
C SER A 17 -24.17 -14.91 -3.52
N SER A 18 -24.49 -13.97 -2.64
CA SER A 18 -25.73 -13.18 -2.73
C SER A 18 -25.47 -11.70 -2.46
N GLU A 19 -26.23 -10.87 -3.16
CA GLU A 19 -26.31 -9.44 -2.89
C GLU A 19 -27.24 -9.18 -1.70
N MET A 20 -26.83 -8.26 -0.82
CA MET A 20 -27.69 -7.76 0.27
C MET A 20 -27.97 -6.28 0.05
N PHE A 21 -29.24 -5.94 -0.16
CA PHE A 21 -29.67 -4.56 -0.42
C PHE A 21 -29.16 -3.57 0.64
N LEU A 22 -29.22 -3.95 1.92
CA LEU A 22 -28.75 -3.11 3.02
C LEU A 22 -27.24 -2.84 2.96
N LEU A 23 -26.42 -3.86 2.66
CA LEU A 23 -24.96 -3.70 2.59
C LEU A 23 -24.55 -2.84 1.39
N LYS A 24 -25.23 -3.02 0.25
CA LYS A 24 -25.05 -2.16 -0.92
C LYS A 24 -25.43 -0.72 -0.62
N TYR A 25 -26.55 -0.50 0.08
CA TYR A 25 -26.98 0.83 0.49
C TYR A 25 -26.00 1.51 1.45
N ILE A 26 -25.38 0.76 2.36
CA ILE A 26 -24.35 1.30 3.28
C ILE A 26 -23.06 1.65 2.53
N ALA A 27 -22.59 0.76 1.65
CA ALA A 27 -21.38 0.99 0.87
C ALA A 27 -21.54 2.21 -0.05
N SER A 28 -22.68 2.33 -0.74
CA SER A 28 -22.95 3.48 -1.62
C SER A 28 -23.06 4.81 -0.86
N ASN A 29 -23.67 4.82 0.33
CA ASN A 29 -23.74 6.02 1.16
C ASN A 29 -22.39 6.43 1.78
N THR A 30 -21.47 5.48 2.00
CA THR A 30 -20.15 5.73 2.59
C THR A 30 -19.03 5.91 1.55
N TYR A 31 -19.38 6.01 0.26
CA TYR A 31 -18.42 6.08 -0.87
C TYR A 31 -17.48 4.88 -0.95
N GLY A 32 -17.91 3.73 -0.43
CA GLY A 32 -17.22 2.46 -0.59
C GLY A 32 -17.77 1.66 -1.77
N THR A 33 -17.18 0.48 -1.99
CA THR A 33 -17.63 -0.44 -3.03
C THR A 33 -18.28 -1.68 -2.43
N HIS A 34 -19.28 -2.21 -3.12
CA HIS A 34 -19.92 -3.49 -2.79
C HIS A 34 -19.63 -4.50 -3.90
N PHE A 35 -19.08 -5.66 -3.55
CA PHE A 35 -18.79 -6.75 -4.47
C PHE A 35 -19.53 -8.02 -4.04
N VAL A 36 -19.97 -8.82 -5.01
CA VAL A 36 -20.58 -10.14 -4.78
C VAL A 36 -19.68 -11.18 -5.43
N CYS A 37 -19.00 -11.98 -4.61
CA CYS A 37 -18.11 -13.02 -5.09
C CYS A 37 -18.89 -14.29 -5.40
N THR A 38 -18.71 -14.79 -6.62
CA THR A 38 -19.28 -16.04 -7.14
C THR A 38 -18.31 -17.19 -6.96
N ASP A 39 -17.03 -16.95 -7.25
CA ASP A 39 -15.98 -17.96 -7.32
C ASP A 39 -14.75 -17.55 -6.52
N GLU A 40 -13.87 -18.52 -6.23
CA GLU A 40 -12.60 -18.26 -5.54
C GLU A 40 -11.70 -17.29 -6.33
N HIS A 41 -11.67 -17.42 -7.66
CA HIS A 41 -10.92 -16.51 -8.53
C HIS A 41 -11.44 -15.07 -8.41
N HIS A 42 -12.76 -14.90 -8.47
CA HIS A 42 -13.40 -13.60 -8.33
C HIS A 42 -13.15 -13.00 -6.94
N LEU A 43 -13.14 -13.80 -5.88
CA LEU A 43 -12.77 -13.34 -4.53
C LEU A 43 -11.33 -12.80 -4.48
N ARG A 44 -10.37 -13.49 -5.10
CA ARG A 44 -8.97 -13.03 -5.18
C ARG A 44 -8.87 -11.72 -5.96
N GLU A 45 -9.64 -11.57 -7.04
CA GLU A 45 -9.70 -10.32 -7.79
C GLU A 45 -10.28 -9.18 -6.95
N CYS A 46 -11.43 -9.39 -6.29
CA CYS A 46 -12.03 -8.40 -5.39
C CYS A 46 -11.08 -7.99 -4.26
N LEU A 47 -10.38 -8.95 -3.65
CA LEU A 47 -9.36 -8.66 -2.63
C LEU A 47 -8.21 -7.84 -3.22
N SER A 48 -7.70 -8.21 -4.40
CA SER A 48 -6.60 -7.49 -5.04
C SER A 48 -6.96 -6.06 -5.44
N PHE A 49 -8.22 -5.81 -5.82
CA PHE A 49 -8.74 -4.47 -6.05
C PHE A 49 -8.58 -3.59 -4.80
N HIS A 50 -8.91 -4.12 -3.63
CA HIS A 50 -8.79 -3.41 -2.35
C HIS A 50 -7.37 -3.31 -1.78
N LEU A 51 -6.41 -4.10 -2.29
CA LEU A 51 -4.99 -3.97 -1.92
C LEU A 51 -4.32 -2.75 -2.58
N ASN A 52 -4.86 -2.28 -3.70
CA ASN A 52 -4.47 -0.97 -4.21
C ASN A 52 -5.01 0.07 -3.26
N PHE A 53 -4.20 1.07 -2.90
CA PHE A 53 -4.66 2.14 -2.03
C PHE A 53 -6.00 2.65 -2.56
N PRO A 54 -7.05 2.69 -1.72
CA PRO A 54 -8.37 3.09 -2.17
C PRO A 54 -8.19 4.40 -2.93
N GLN A 55 -8.59 4.38 -4.21
CA GLN A 55 -8.43 5.52 -5.09
C GLN A 55 -8.93 6.73 -4.31
N GLN A 56 -8.04 7.72 -4.16
CA GLN A 56 -8.31 8.91 -3.38
C GLN A 56 -9.72 9.38 -3.74
N PHE A 57 -10.55 9.50 -2.70
CA PHE A 57 -11.91 10.04 -2.76
C PHE A 57 -12.04 11.04 -3.90
N ASP A 58 -13.07 10.86 -4.72
CA ASP A 58 -13.43 11.70 -5.86
C ASP A 58 -12.87 13.12 -5.75
N LYS A 59 -12.03 13.50 -6.74
CA LYS A 59 -11.48 14.85 -6.93
C LYS A 59 -12.53 15.98 -6.87
N ASN A 60 -13.82 15.62 -6.98
CA ASN A 60 -14.96 16.51 -7.04
C ASN A 60 -15.60 16.83 -5.67
N LYS A 61 -15.23 16.13 -4.59
CA LYS A 61 -15.65 16.54 -3.24
C LYS A 61 -14.47 17.18 -2.52
N LYS A 62 -14.56 18.51 -2.39
CA LYS A 62 -13.84 19.34 -1.43
C LYS A 62 -14.13 18.86 0.00
N TYR A 63 -13.72 17.65 0.36
CA TYR A 63 -13.28 17.46 1.72
C TYR A 63 -12.03 18.31 1.82
N GLU A 64 -12.04 19.26 2.74
CA GLU A 64 -10.83 19.80 3.33
C GLU A 64 -10.10 18.60 3.94
N ASN A 65 -9.48 17.77 3.10
CA ASN A 65 -8.46 16.82 3.51
C ASN A 65 -7.32 17.71 3.96
N GLN A 66 -7.41 18.13 5.22
CA GLN A 66 -6.31 18.70 5.96
C GLN A 66 -5.27 17.59 5.94
N ALA A 67 -4.38 17.65 4.97
CA ALA A 67 -3.23 16.76 4.89
C ALA A 67 -2.45 17.02 6.19
N THR A 68 -2.70 16.19 7.19
CA THR A 68 -2.08 16.33 8.49
C THR A 68 -0.64 15.90 8.33
N LEU A 69 0.28 16.82 8.59
CA LEU A 69 1.69 16.48 8.64
C LEU A 69 1.95 15.61 9.87
N ILE A 70 2.21 14.33 9.64
CA ILE A 70 2.55 13.39 10.70
C ILE A 70 4.07 13.37 10.85
N ARG A 71 4.55 13.52 12.08
CA ARG A 71 5.98 13.38 12.39
C ARG A 71 6.36 11.90 12.40
N MET A 72 7.42 11.55 11.68
CA MET A 72 7.96 10.19 11.61
C MET A 72 9.43 10.18 12.04
N GLY A 73 9.84 9.14 12.73
CA GLY A 73 11.22 8.89 13.14
C GLY A 73 11.87 7.80 12.29
N PHE A 74 13.10 8.03 11.85
CA PHE A 74 13.93 7.06 11.12
C PHE A 74 15.06 6.57 12.02
N PRO A 75 14.81 5.60 12.90
CA PRO A 75 15.82 5.08 13.80
C PRO A 75 16.89 4.29 13.03
N ALA A 76 18.15 4.45 13.43
CA ALA A 76 19.23 3.59 12.93
C ALA A 76 19.19 2.23 13.64
N HIS A 77 19.52 1.18 12.92
CA HIS A 77 19.80 -0.12 13.51
C HIS A 77 21.16 -0.07 14.18
N SER A 78 21.23 -0.38 15.48
CA SER A 78 22.49 -0.33 16.21
C SER A 78 22.65 -1.53 17.13
N ILE A 79 23.92 -1.80 17.44
CA ILE A 79 24.35 -2.91 18.27
C ILE A 79 24.98 -2.31 19.52
N THR A 80 24.39 -2.58 20.67
CA THR A 80 24.93 -2.19 21.97
C THR A 80 25.85 -3.27 22.51
N GLN A 81 26.93 -2.87 23.18
CA GLN A 81 27.86 -3.80 23.82
C GLN A 81 27.20 -4.60 24.96
N TRP A 82 26.16 -4.04 25.60
CA TRP A 82 25.48 -4.60 26.76
C TRP A 82 24.02 -4.85 26.38
N PRO A 83 23.39 -5.94 26.87
CA PRO A 83 21.99 -6.20 26.62
C PRO A 83 21.13 -5.14 27.30
N THR A 84 20.33 -4.44 26.50
CA THR A 84 19.34 -3.47 26.98
C THR A 84 17.95 -4.08 26.89
N PHE A 85 16.98 -3.51 27.57
CA PHE A 85 15.59 -3.95 27.48
C PHE A 85 14.88 -3.33 26.26
N CYS A 86 14.09 -4.12 25.55
CA CYS A 86 13.19 -3.64 24.50
C CYS A 86 11.90 -3.08 25.11
N ALA A 87 11.43 -1.93 24.64
CA ALA A 87 10.18 -1.33 25.10
C ALA A 87 8.92 -2.11 24.66
N CYS A 88 9.04 -3.04 23.70
CA CYS A 88 7.91 -3.80 23.16
C CYS A 88 7.49 -4.97 24.05
N HIS A 89 8.45 -5.78 24.50
CA HIS A 89 8.19 -7.04 25.23
C HIS A 89 9.12 -7.23 26.45
N PHE A 90 9.91 -6.21 26.79
CA PHE A 90 10.83 -6.23 27.94
C PHE A 90 11.88 -7.37 27.88
N ASP A 91 12.16 -7.88 26.69
CA ASP A 91 13.24 -8.82 26.45
C ASP A 91 14.59 -8.10 26.32
N GLN A 92 15.63 -8.79 26.75
CA GLN A 92 17.01 -8.33 26.61
C GLN A 92 17.56 -8.65 25.22
N SER A 93 18.09 -7.64 24.54
CA SER A 93 18.81 -7.84 23.28
C SER A 93 19.95 -6.83 23.15
N ASN A 94 21.02 -7.23 22.47
CA ASN A 94 22.13 -6.34 22.12
C ASN A 94 21.84 -5.54 20.84
N ILE A 95 20.76 -5.88 20.14
CA ILE A 95 20.46 -5.36 18.80
C ILE A 95 19.07 -4.75 18.84
N GLY A 96 18.94 -3.56 18.26
CA GLY A 96 17.65 -2.91 18.10
C GLY A 96 17.73 -1.54 17.45
N PHE A 97 16.55 -0.94 17.31
CA PHE A 97 16.33 0.40 16.77
C PHE A 97 16.10 1.37 17.92
N PHE A 98 16.80 2.50 17.91
CA PHE A 98 16.69 3.51 18.96
C PHE A 98 15.87 4.69 18.47
N CYS A 99 14.81 5.03 19.23
CA CYS A 99 13.98 6.19 18.91
C CYS A 99 14.82 7.47 18.91
N PRO A 100 14.78 8.30 17.85
CA PRO A 100 15.61 9.50 17.78
C PRO A 100 15.22 10.60 18.78
N GLN A 101 14.02 10.54 19.36
CA GLN A 101 13.51 11.57 20.28
C GLN A 101 13.71 11.21 21.76
N CYS A 102 13.43 9.96 22.15
CA CYS A 102 13.50 9.51 23.55
C CYS A 102 14.53 8.40 23.81
N ASN A 103 15.25 7.95 22.77
CA ASN A 103 16.28 6.93 22.83
C ASN A 103 15.84 5.55 23.40
N SER A 104 14.54 5.26 23.37
CA SER A 104 14.01 3.93 23.74
C SER A 104 14.27 2.91 22.63
N LYS A 105 14.58 1.66 23.03
CA LYS A 105 14.91 0.57 22.10
C LYS A 105 13.68 -0.24 21.65
N TYR A 106 13.61 -0.52 20.35
CA TYR A 106 12.62 -1.37 19.70
C TYR A 106 13.30 -2.53 18.94
N CYS A 107 12.68 -3.70 18.94
CA CYS A 107 13.16 -4.89 18.23
C CYS A 107 12.81 -4.88 16.73
N SER A 108 11.65 -4.33 16.38
CA SER A 108 11.08 -4.36 15.03
C SER A 108 10.38 -3.05 14.70
N LEU A 109 10.37 -2.72 13.41
CA LEU A 109 9.70 -1.57 12.81
C LEU A 109 8.80 -2.08 11.68
N PRO A 110 7.69 -1.41 11.36
CA PRO A 110 7.22 -0.13 11.88
C PRO A 110 6.47 -0.24 13.22
N THR A 111 6.70 0.69 14.14
CA THR A 111 6.02 0.73 15.45
C THR A 111 5.82 2.17 15.93
N GLU A 112 4.78 2.42 16.73
CA GLU A 112 4.63 3.68 17.45
C GLU A 112 5.43 3.64 18.75
N CYS A 113 6.19 4.69 19.03
CA CYS A 113 6.98 4.75 20.25
C CYS A 113 6.10 4.91 21.49
N SER A 114 6.13 3.94 22.41
CA SER A 114 5.32 3.96 23.65
C SER A 114 5.68 5.09 24.63
N VAL A 115 6.86 5.71 24.47
CA VAL A 115 7.34 6.78 25.36
C VAL A 115 6.98 8.17 24.83
N CYS A 116 7.10 8.41 23.52
CA CYS A 116 6.91 9.75 22.94
C CYS A 116 5.84 9.84 21.84
N GLY A 117 5.18 8.74 21.47
CA GLY A 117 4.15 8.69 20.42
C GLY A 117 4.67 8.88 18.99
N LEU A 118 6.00 8.91 18.79
CA LEU A 118 6.57 9.07 17.45
C LEU A 118 6.46 7.77 16.65
N LEU A 119 5.94 7.85 15.42
CA LEU A 119 5.90 6.71 14.50
C LEU A 119 7.30 6.40 13.98
N LEU A 120 7.82 5.23 14.33
CA LEU A 120 9.13 4.75 13.92
C LEU A 120 9.00 3.89 12.67
N VAL A 121 9.62 4.33 11.58
CA VAL A 121 9.57 3.67 10.28
C VAL A 121 10.95 3.74 9.62
N LEU A 122 11.35 2.71 8.87
CA LEU A 122 12.54 2.78 8.03
C LEU A 122 12.20 3.39 6.66
N ALA A 123 13.13 4.17 6.10
CA ALA A 123 12.96 4.75 4.76
C ALA A 123 12.57 3.73 3.67
N PRO A 124 13.11 2.48 3.65
CA PRO A 124 12.65 1.44 2.74
C PRO A 124 11.16 1.05 2.84
N HIS A 125 10.52 1.17 4.00
CA HIS A 125 9.09 0.89 4.12
C HIS A 125 8.24 1.95 3.40
N LEU A 126 8.63 3.22 3.51
CA LEU A 126 8.01 4.31 2.75
C LEU A 126 8.30 4.17 1.25
N ALA A 127 9.55 3.88 0.87
CA ALA A 127 9.95 3.70 -0.52
C ALA A 127 9.17 2.57 -1.22
N ARG A 128 8.89 1.46 -0.52
CA ARG A 128 8.04 0.39 -1.06
C ARG A 128 6.60 0.84 -1.30
N SER A 129 6.07 1.68 -0.41
CA SER A 129 4.73 2.26 -0.57
C SER A 129 4.68 3.29 -1.72
N TYR A 130 5.82 3.94 -2.03
CA TYR A 130 5.96 4.94 -3.10
C TYR A 130 5.51 4.43 -4.47
N GLN A 131 5.79 3.17 -4.80
CA GLN A 131 5.39 2.57 -6.08
C GLN A 131 3.88 2.56 -6.30
N ARG A 132 3.08 2.55 -5.22
CA ARG A 132 1.63 2.60 -5.33
C ARG A 132 1.09 4.03 -5.50
N PHE A 133 1.83 5.04 -5.06
CA PHE A 133 1.47 6.45 -5.25
C PHE A 133 1.72 6.91 -6.69
N PHE A 134 2.68 6.30 -7.39
CA PHE A 134 3.05 6.63 -8.76
C PHE A 134 2.91 5.39 -9.65
N PRO A 135 1.69 5.05 -10.10
CA PRO A 135 1.48 3.90 -10.96
C PRO A 135 2.29 4.05 -12.25
N LEU A 136 2.82 2.92 -12.73
CA LEU A 136 3.56 2.87 -13.99
C LEU A 136 2.59 2.98 -15.17
N ASN A 137 3.03 3.63 -16.24
CA ASN A 137 2.27 3.69 -17.49
C ASN A 137 2.26 2.31 -18.15
N SER A 138 1.12 1.97 -18.77
CA SER A 138 1.01 0.76 -19.58
C SER A 138 1.93 0.82 -20.79
N PHE A 139 2.51 -0.32 -21.14
CA PHE A 139 3.25 -0.46 -22.38
C PHE A 139 2.29 -0.44 -23.58
N LYS A 140 2.76 0.08 -24.71
CA LYS A 140 2.02 0.05 -25.97
C LYS A 140 2.33 -1.27 -26.68
N GLU A 141 1.31 -2.05 -26.96
CA GLU A 141 1.44 -3.24 -27.80
C GLU A 141 1.71 -2.85 -29.25
N MET A 142 2.70 -3.51 -29.86
CA MET A 142 3.00 -3.43 -31.27
C MET A 142 3.05 -4.83 -31.87
N ILE A 143 2.83 -4.91 -33.18
CA ILE A 143 2.85 -6.15 -33.95
C ILE A 143 4.14 -6.18 -34.76
N ASN A 144 4.88 -7.29 -34.62
CA ASN A 144 5.94 -7.83 -35.45
C ASN A 144 6.96 -6.87 -36.10
N ASP A 145 8.16 -6.81 -35.50
CA ASP A 145 9.43 -6.94 -36.24
C ASP A 145 10.40 -7.81 -35.41
N ASN A 146 11.49 -8.29 -36.02
CA ASN A 146 12.58 -8.99 -35.32
C ASN A 146 13.30 -8.04 -34.36
N TYR A 147 12.74 -7.84 -33.17
CA TYR A 147 13.29 -7.00 -32.12
C TYR A 147 14.06 -7.80 -31.07
N ILE A 148 15.01 -7.14 -30.42
CA ILE A 148 15.75 -7.68 -29.28
C ILE A 148 15.19 -7.02 -28.02
N CYS A 149 14.75 -7.84 -27.05
CA CYS A 149 14.26 -7.33 -25.78
C CYS A 149 15.38 -6.65 -25.00
N ARG A 150 15.16 -5.41 -24.54
CA ARG A 150 16.17 -4.64 -23.81
C ARG A 150 16.47 -5.21 -22.41
N ALA A 151 15.52 -5.92 -21.80
CA ALA A 151 15.67 -6.49 -20.46
C ALA A 151 16.39 -7.84 -20.47
N CYS A 152 15.95 -8.79 -21.31
CA CYS A 152 16.50 -10.14 -21.34
C CYS A 152 17.55 -10.37 -22.43
N GLY A 153 17.64 -9.50 -23.44
CA GLY A 153 18.62 -9.61 -24.53
C GLY A 153 18.28 -10.65 -25.60
N TYR A 154 17.15 -11.35 -25.48
CA TYR A 154 16.70 -12.34 -26.46
C TYR A 154 15.90 -11.70 -27.61
N SER A 155 15.98 -12.33 -28.78
CA SER A 155 15.13 -12.02 -29.94
C SER A 155 13.69 -12.43 -29.66
N ILE A 156 12.76 -11.51 -29.89
CA ILE A 156 11.33 -11.74 -29.72
C ILE A 156 10.78 -12.28 -31.04
N TYR A 157 10.32 -13.53 -31.03
CA TYR A 157 9.64 -14.17 -32.18
C TYR A 157 8.12 -14.19 -32.02
N GLU A 158 7.61 -13.79 -30.84
CA GLU A 158 6.19 -13.79 -30.52
C GLU A 158 5.48 -12.54 -31.07
N SER A 159 4.16 -12.66 -31.29
CA SER A 159 3.34 -11.60 -31.90
C SER A 159 3.07 -10.40 -30.99
N HIS A 160 3.41 -10.50 -29.71
CA HIS A 160 3.19 -9.45 -28.73
C HIS A 160 4.52 -8.79 -28.37
N VAL A 161 4.71 -7.57 -28.83
CA VAL A 161 5.89 -6.75 -28.52
C VAL A 161 5.43 -5.52 -27.74
N TYR A 162 6.06 -5.24 -26.60
CA TYR A 162 5.68 -4.13 -25.72
C TYR A 162 6.68 -2.98 -25.82
N GLN A 163 6.19 -1.78 -26.11
CA GLN A 163 7.00 -0.56 -26.17
C GLN A 163 6.71 0.39 -24.99
N CYS A 164 7.77 0.86 -24.32
CA CYS A 164 7.63 1.87 -23.28
C CYS A 164 7.33 3.25 -23.88
N GLN A 165 6.30 3.94 -23.39
CA GLN A 165 5.92 5.27 -23.89
C GLN A 165 6.95 6.37 -23.56
N CYS A 166 7.74 6.20 -22.48
CA CYS A 166 8.70 7.21 -22.02
C CYS A 166 10.08 7.04 -22.66
N CYS A 167 10.66 5.85 -22.59
CA CYS A 167 12.02 5.58 -23.08
C CYS A 167 12.07 4.95 -24.48
N LYS A 168 10.92 4.61 -25.08
CA LYS A 168 10.78 3.96 -26.39
C LYS A 168 11.47 2.60 -26.53
N ASN A 169 11.98 2.03 -25.43
CA ASN A 169 12.58 0.70 -25.39
C ASN A 169 11.54 -0.40 -25.61
N ILE A 170 12.01 -1.53 -26.13
CA ILE A 170 11.21 -2.68 -26.53
C ILE A 170 11.44 -3.83 -25.55
N PHE A 171 10.34 -4.48 -25.18
CA PHE A 171 10.28 -5.59 -24.23
C PHE A 171 9.43 -6.72 -24.79
N CYS A 172 9.74 -7.94 -24.38
CA CYS A 172 8.92 -9.14 -24.59
C CYS A 172 7.71 -9.14 -23.66
#